data_AF-A0A2V8J1U2-F1
#
_entry.id   AF-A0A2V8J1U2-F1
#
_cell.length_a   1.000
_cell.length_b   1.000
_cell.length_c   1.000
_cell.angle_alpha   90.00
_cell.angle_beta   90.00
_cell.angle_gamma   90.00
#
_symmetry.space_group_name_H-M   'P 1'
#
loop_
_entity.id
_entity.type
_entity.pdbx_description
1 polymer ?
#
loop_
_entity_poly.entity_id
_entity_poly.type
_entity_poly.pdbx_seq_one_letter_code
_entity_poly.pdbx_strand_id
1 'polypeptide(L)' 'MKQLAIACALFRFYCRLIPRDWYRKRPFIPVPPAAYVRWRLRTAYGKQRPPWTMVIRDL' A
#
# COMPACT_ATOMS: atom_id res chain seq x y z
N MET A 1 -23.00 8.12 -22.59
CA MET A 1 -23.25 6.65 -22.67
C MET A 1 -22.03 5.83 -23.10
N LYS A 2 -21.38 6.13 -24.24
CA LYS A 2 -20.21 5.37 -24.74
C LYS A 2 -19.02 5.30 -23.75
N GLN A 3 -18.72 6.40 -23.07
CA GLN A 3 -17.62 6.46 -22.09
C GLN A 3 -17.84 5.55 -20.87
N LEU A 4 -19.10 5.39 -20.41
CA LEU A 4 -19.45 4.48 -19.31
C LEU A 4 -19.28 3.01 -19.73
N ALA A 5 -19.63 2.68 -20.97
CA ALA A 5 -19.43 1.33 -21.50
C ALA A 5 -17.93 0.97 -21.58
N ILE A 6 -17.09 1.93 -21.99
CA ILE A 6 -15.63 1.76 -22.02
C ILE A 6 -15.09 1.61 -20.59
N ALA A 7 -15.52 2.46 -19.66
CA ALA A 7 -15.10 2.38 -18.26
C ALA A 7 -15.48 1.02 -17.62
N CYS A 8 -16.71 0.55 -17.84
CA CYS A 8 -17.15 -0.76 -17.38
C CYS A 8 -16.35 -1.91 -18.02
N ALA A 9 -16.04 -1.82 -19.31
CA ALA A 9 -15.25 -2.84 -20.00
C ALA A 9 -13.82 -2.91 -19.44
N LEU A 10 -13.19 -1.76 -19.22
CA LEU A 10 -11.86 -1.65 -18.62
C LEU A 10 -11.85 -2.16 -17.18
N PHE A 11 -12.83 -1.79 -16.38
CA PHE A 11 -12.96 -2.28 -15.01
C PHE A 11 -13.10 -3.80 -14.97
N ARG A 12 -13.98 -4.36 -15.81
CA ARG A 12 -14.18 -5.81 -15.92
C ARG A 12 -12.91 -6.54 -16.36
N PHE A 13 -12.17 -5.95 -17.29
CA PHE A 13 -10.89 -6.50 -17.75
C PHE A 13 -9.84 -6.48 -16.63
N TYR A 14 -9.73 -5.37 -15.91
CA TYR A 14 -8.80 -5.22 -14.78
C TYR A 14 -9.10 -6.23 -13.66
N CYS A 15 -10.38 -6.40 -13.31
CA CYS A 15 -10.80 -7.41 -12.33
C CYS A 15 -10.51 -8.86 -12.75
N ARG A 16 -10.38 -9.14 -14.06
CA ARG A 16 -10.00 -10.47 -14.56
C ARG A 16 -8.49 -10.71 -14.54
N LEU A 17 -7.70 -9.66 -14.74
CA LEU A 17 -6.25 -9.73 -14.68
C LEU A 17 -5.73 -9.89 -13.25
N ILE A 18 -6.42 -9.31 -12.27
CA ILE A 18 -6.04 -9.44 -10.85
C ILE A 18 -6.38 -10.84 -10.35
N PRO A 19 -5.39 -11.63 -9.87
CA PRO A 19 -5.67 -12.91 -9.24
C PRO A 19 -6.62 -12.74 -8.03
N ARG A 20 -7.61 -13.63 -7.90
CA ARG A 20 -8.64 -13.60 -6.83
C ARG A 20 -8.09 -13.48 -5.40
N ASP A 21 -6.85 -13.92 -5.17
CA ASP A 21 -6.16 -13.86 -3.88
C ASP A 21 -4.86 -13.02 -3.93
N TRP A 22 -4.71 -12.13 -4.91
CA TRP A 22 -3.54 -11.24 -5.02
C TRP A 22 -3.33 -10.38 -3.77
N TYR A 23 -4.41 -9.93 -3.13
CA TYR A 23 -4.33 -9.18 -1.86
C TYR A 23 -3.91 -10.06 -0.67
N ARG A 24 -4.16 -11.38 -0.76
CA ARG A 24 -3.75 -12.38 0.24
C ARG A 24 -2.30 -12.81 0.05
N LYS A 25 -1.88 -12.97 -1.20
CA LYS A 25 -0.48 -13.22 -1.59
C LYS A 25 0.15 -11.89 -1.99
N ARG A 26 0.51 -11.07 -0.98
CA ARG A 26 1.19 -9.80 -1.23
C ARG A 26 2.38 -10.05 -2.15
N PRO A 27 2.41 -9.47 -3.35
CA PRO A 27 3.54 -9.59 -4.25
C PRO A 27 4.60 -8.68 -3.67
N PHE A 28 5.44 -9.23 -2.81
CA PHE A 28 6.71 -8.65 -2.37
C PHE A 28 6.68 -7.19 -1.92
N ILE A 29 5.54 -6.64 -1.47
CA ILE A 29 5.55 -5.33 -0.82
C ILE A 29 6.37 -5.55 0.45
N PRO A 30 7.62 -5.03 0.53
CA PRO A 30 8.49 -5.32 1.64
C PRO A 30 8.01 -4.47 2.81
N VAL A 31 6.93 -4.90 3.46
CA VAL A 31 6.43 -4.22 4.64
C VAL A 31 7.40 -4.55 5.76
N PRO A 32 8.15 -3.55 6.26
CA PRO A 32 9.13 -3.82 7.30
C PRO A 32 8.44 -4.37 8.54
N PRO A 33 9.07 -5.29 9.27
CA PRO A 33 8.55 -5.79 10.55
C PRO A 33 8.28 -4.64 11.52
N ALA A 34 7.23 -4.75 12.34
CA ALA A 34 6.86 -3.70 13.28
C ALA A 34 8.00 -3.33 14.26
N ALA A 35 8.88 -4.28 14.59
CA ALA A 35 10.08 -4.03 15.39
C ALA A 35 11.07 -3.09 14.70
N TYR A 36 11.30 -3.27 13.40
CA TYR A 36 12.16 -2.39 12.61
C TYR A 36 11.60 -0.97 12.55
N VAL A 37 10.29 -0.83 12.29
CA VAL A 37 9.65 0.50 12.24
C VAL A 37 9.79 1.23 13.58
N ARG A 38 9.56 0.53 14.70
CA ARG A 38 9.74 1.12 16.05
C ARG A 38 11.18 1.57 16.31
N TRP A 39 12.15 0.75 15.94
CA TRP A 39 13.56 1.11 16.06
C TRP A 39 13.91 2.31 15.16
N ARG A 40 13.49 2.30 13.89
CA ARG A 40 13.75 3.37 12.93
C ARG A 40 13.20 4.71 13.42
N LEU A 41 11.95 4.71 13.91
CA LEU A 41 11.30 5.90 14.44
C LEU A 41 11.98 6.43 15.72
N ARG A 42 12.41 5.53 16.61
CA ARG A 42 13.13 5.88 17.85
C ARG A 42 14.49 6.52 17.51
N THR A 43 15.21 5.96 16.54
CA THR A 43 16.54 6.45 16.14
C THR A 43 16.45 7.76 15.36
N ALA A 44 15.47 7.91 14.46
CA ALA A 44 15.34 9.10 13.63
C ALA A 44 14.70 10.31 14.35
N TYR A 45 13.69 10.08 15.21
CA TYR A 45 12.90 11.16 15.82
C TYR A 45 12.93 11.17 17.37
N GLY A 46 13.64 10.24 18.00
CA GLY A 46 13.79 10.20 19.46
C GLY A 46 12.48 9.89 20.21
N LYS A 47 12.13 10.74 21.19
CA LYS A 47 10.88 10.61 21.99
C LYS A 47 9.66 11.22 21.30
N GLN A 48 9.85 12.08 20.30
CA GLN A 48 8.77 12.80 19.65
C GLN A 48 8.29 12.00 18.44
N ARG A 49 7.05 11.51 18.47
CA ARG A 49 6.48 10.82 17.32
C ARG A 49 6.01 11.83 16.28
N PRO A 50 6.58 11.82 15.06
CA PRO A 50 6.06 12.64 13.98
C PRO A 50 4.66 12.14 13.57
N PRO A 51 3.86 12.99 12.92
CA PRO A 51 2.55 12.60 12.42
C PRO A 51 2.63 11.45 11.42
N TRP A 52 1.59 10.61 11.37
CA TRP A 52 1.53 9.41 10.53
C TRP A 52 1.77 9.68 9.04
N THR A 53 1.36 10.85 8.54
CA THR A 53 1.61 11.28 7.15
C THR A 53 3.10 11.36 6.82
N MET A 54 3.93 11.74 7.78
CA MET A 54 5.38 11.84 7.60
C MET A 54 6.04 10.46 7.75
N VAL A 55 5.55 9.65 8.70
CA VAL A 55 6.01 8.26 8.91
C VAL A 55 5.81 7.40 7.67
N ILE A 56 4.67 7.53 6.98
CA ILE A 56 4.37 6.75 5.76
C ILE A 56 5.26 7.17 4.57
N ARG A 57 5.72 8.43 4.54
CA ARG A 57 6.60 8.92 3.48
C ARG A 57 8.03 8.39 3.63
N ASP A 58 8.49 8.25 4.88
CA ASP A 58 9.86 7.90 5.21
C ASP A 58 10.05 6.37 5.43
N LEU A 59 8.97 5.58 5.28
CA LEU A 59 8.93 4.11 5.29
C LEU A 59 8.94 3.55 3.87
#